data_AF-A0A1Q4DSY6-F1
#
_entry.id   AF-A0A1Q4DSY6-F1
#
_cell.length_a   1.000
_cell.length_b   1.000
_cell.length_c   1.000
_cell.angle_alpha   90.00
_cell.angle_beta   90.00
_cell.angle_gamma   90.00
#
_symmetry.space_group_name_H-M   'P 1'
#
loop_
_entity.id
_entity.type
_entity.pdbx_description
1 polymer ?
#
loop_
_entity_poly.entity_id
_entity_poly.type
_entity_poly.pdbx_seq_one_letter_code
_entity_poly.pdbx_strand_id
1 'polypeptide(L)'
;MRLPDLSFRLIDLLASRAPADVTYAEIESAVWQAQVTRETIKQRVKLLRDGLAPLGVPEHAIEAVRNIGYRTTLSIGLVETPERRGDRSFILAAVAAALALMAAVAVHLLARPTGTAVVPTLLVESLAPPADVDPAGWEGARRSLVRDLSKIDGVRVLDRPTPGKPPSLLARLALDRDDNDLRLSTELLDGPSSAVLFAESYRYDPASVDRSLTHFASNAYAVISALSLQLGDEGMPVQPDAVRGDYARAFGLWRRGDRQALVAARSILERLLAERGALPVVQSLLVRVKADLVLGHVGDAALAREARQEAERLVAAHPDIGEFHYSLARALLALGRREAALDELRIAQRTMPFLSRDVAAIERAAP
;
A
#
# COMPACT_ATOMS: atom_id res chain seq x y z
N MET A 1 -6.80 -36.16 33.60
CA MET A 1 -7.67 -37.27 33.14
C MET A 1 -9.01 -36.69 32.70
N ARG A 2 -9.62 -37.17 31.61
CA ARG A 2 -10.96 -36.71 31.18
C ARG A 2 -12.02 -37.69 31.66
N LEU A 3 -12.90 -37.23 32.55
CA LEU A 3 -14.12 -37.97 32.90
C LEU A 3 -15.21 -37.64 31.87
N PRO A 4 -16.07 -38.61 31.50
CA PRO A 4 -17.30 -38.32 30.76
C PRO A 4 -18.19 -37.34 31.53
N ASP A 5 -18.94 -36.49 30.83
CA ASP A 5 -19.76 -35.41 31.42
C ASP A 5 -20.64 -35.89 32.59
N LEU A 6 -21.35 -37.01 32.42
CA LEU A 6 -22.20 -37.58 33.49
C LEU A 6 -21.41 -38.05 34.71
N SER A 7 -20.19 -38.58 34.52
CA SER A 7 -19.34 -39.00 35.64
C SER A 7 -18.74 -37.77 36.35
N PHE A 8 -18.47 -36.69 35.63
CA PHE A 8 -18.04 -35.41 36.20
C PHE A 8 -19.13 -34.78 37.06
N ARG A 9 -20.36 -34.67 36.55
CA ARG A 9 -21.51 -34.16 37.31
C ARG A 9 -21.78 -34.97 38.58
N LEU A 10 -21.61 -36.30 38.50
CA LEU A 10 -21.80 -37.18 39.65
C LEU A 10 -20.75 -36.93 40.74
N ILE A 11 -19.46 -36.82 40.38
CA ILE A 11 -18.40 -36.61 41.38
C ILE A 11 -18.44 -35.20 41.98
N ASP A 12 -18.81 -34.19 41.19
CA ASP A 12 -19.05 -32.82 41.65
C ASP A 12 -20.21 -32.75 42.66
N LEU A 13 -21.35 -33.37 42.34
CA LEU A 13 -22.49 -33.46 43.26
C LEU A 13 -22.11 -34.15 44.57
N LEU A 14 -21.49 -35.33 44.49
CA LEU A 14 -21.11 -36.09 45.68
C LEU A 14 -20.11 -35.29 46.55
N ALA A 15 -19.11 -34.66 45.94
CA ALA A 15 -18.11 -33.89 46.67
C ALA A 15 -18.66 -32.60 47.28
N SER A 16 -19.59 -31.92 46.59
CA SER A 16 -20.25 -30.71 47.12
C SER A 16 -21.07 -30.98 48.39
N ARG A 17 -21.52 -32.22 48.58
CA ARG A 17 -22.28 -32.67 49.75
C ARG A 17 -21.44 -33.48 50.73
N ALA A 18 -20.17 -33.74 50.44
CA ALA A 18 -19.32 -34.55 51.32
C ALA A 18 -19.22 -33.92 52.73
N PRO A 19 -19.30 -34.73 53.80
CA PRO A 19 -19.45 -36.19 53.83
C PRO A 19 -20.91 -36.68 53.91
N ALA A 20 -21.90 -35.82 53.69
CA ALA A 20 -23.32 -36.18 53.77
C ALA A 20 -23.77 -37.07 52.60
N ASP A 21 -24.85 -37.81 52.84
CA ASP A 21 -25.44 -38.70 51.85
C ASP A 21 -26.21 -37.91 50.80
N VAL A 22 -26.07 -38.32 49.53
CA VAL A 22 -26.85 -37.79 48.41
C VAL A 22 -27.88 -38.84 48.00
N THR A 23 -29.14 -38.44 47.95
CA THR A 23 -30.26 -39.35 47.66
C THR A 23 -30.32 -39.76 46.18
N TYR A 24 -30.98 -40.89 45.88
CA TYR A 24 -31.20 -41.30 44.49
C TYR A 24 -31.92 -40.22 43.65
N ALA A 25 -32.90 -39.52 44.24
CA ALA A 25 -33.64 -38.46 43.55
C ALA A 25 -32.76 -37.23 43.23
N GLU A 26 -31.86 -36.86 44.14
CA GLU A 26 -30.88 -35.78 43.90
C GLU A 26 -29.90 -36.17 42.79
N ILE A 27 -29.43 -37.43 42.79
CA ILE A 27 -28.53 -37.95 41.76
C ILE A 27 -29.21 -37.95 40.38
N GLU A 28 -30.45 -38.42 40.28
CA GLU A 28 -31.25 -38.40 39.06
C GLU A 28 -31.41 -36.98 38.51
N SER A 29 -31.81 -36.03 39.37
CA SER A 29 -32.04 -34.64 38.98
C SER A 29 -30.76 -33.94 38.53
N ALA A 30 -29.64 -34.13 39.23
CA ALA A 30 -28.41 -33.40 38.94
C ALA A 30 -27.58 -34.01 37.81
N VAL A 31 -27.55 -35.34 37.70
CA VAL A 31 -26.71 -36.04 36.71
C VAL A 31 -27.44 -36.25 35.39
N TRP A 32 -28.70 -36.71 35.42
CA TRP A 32 -29.47 -37.06 34.21
C TRP A 32 -30.61 -36.09 33.88
N GLN A 33 -31.06 -35.28 34.85
CA GLN A 33 -32.28 -34.46 34.73
C GLN A 33 -33.52 -35.27 34.31
N ALA A 34 -33.52 -36.55 34.66
CA ALA A 34 -34.55 -37.52 34.31
C ALA A 34 -34.55 -38.67 35.31
N GLN A 35 -35.69 -39.33 35.45
CA GLN A 35 -35.82 -40.55 36.25
C GLN A 35 -35.03 -41.69 35.60
N VAL A 36 -34.12 -42.32 36.35
CA VAL A 36 -33.32 -43.46 35.87
C VAL A 36 -33.38 -44.62 36.85
N THR A 37 -33.10 -45.83 36.37
CA THR A 37 -33.15 -47.01 37.26
C THR A 37 -31.99 -47.01 38.25
N ARG A 38 -32.16 -47.65 39.41
CA ARG A 38 -31.08 -47.85 40.39
C ARG A 38 -29.87 -48.58 39.78
N GLU A 39 -30.10 -49.48 38.82
CA GLU A 39 -29.02 -50.17 38.11
C GLU A 39 -28.23 -49.20 37.21
N THR A 40 -28.90 -48.25 36.56
CA THR A 40 -28.25 -47.18 35.79
C THR A 40 -27.34 -46.31 36.67
N ILE A 41 -27.82 -45.95 37.86
CA ILE A 41 -27.03 -45.18 38.84
C ILE A 41 -25.81 -45.99 39.29
N LYS A 42 -26.00 -47.27 39.62
CA LYS A 42 -24.92 -48.18 40.03
C LYS A 42 -23.85 -48.34 38.94
N GLN A 43 -24.26 -48.49 37.69
CA GLN A 43 -23.32 -48.56 36.55
C GLN A 43 -22.52 -47.28 36.39
N ARG A 44 -23.14 -46.10 36.56
CA ARG A 44 -22.43 -44.82 36.50
C ARG A 44 -21.43 -44.65 37.64
N VAL A 45 -21.78 -45.06 38.86
CA VAL A 45 -20.86 -45.05 40.01
C VAL A 45 -19.67 -45.96 39.75
N LYS A 46 -19.90 -47.15 39.16
CA LYS A 46 -18.82 -48.04 38.75
C LYS A 46 -17.87 -47.36 37.76
N LEU A 47 -18.41 -46.77 36.68
CA LEU A 47 -17.60 -46.04 35.69
C LEU A 47 -16.82 -44.88 36.30
N LEU A 48 -17.39 -44.19 37.29
CA LEU A 48 -16.71 -43.13 38.02
C LEU A 48 -15.54 -43.69 38.84
N ARG A 49 -15.75 -44.78 39.60
CA ARG A 49 -14.69 -45.45 40.37
C ARG A 49 -13.57 -45.97 39.46
N ASP A 50 -13.93 -46.62 38.36
CA ASP A 50 -12.97 -47.11 37.36
C ASP A 50 -12.14 -45.95 36.79
N GLY A 51 -12.78 -44.80 36.58
CA GLY A 51 -12.09 -43.57 36.18
C GLY A 51 -11.14 -43.05 37.26
N LEU A 52 -11.51 -43.10 38.53
CA LEU A 52 -10.68 -42.58 39.63
C LEU A 52 -9.55 -43.53 40.05
N ALA A 53 -9.64 -44.82 39.74
CA ALA A 53 -8.66 -45.84 40.15
C ALA A 53 -7.20 -45.52 39.75
N PRO A 54 -6.91 -45.04 38.52
CA PRO A 54 -5.57 -44.62 38.11
C PRO A 54 -4.97 -43.46 38.95
N LEU A 55 -5.80 -42.71 39.68
CA LEU A 55 -5.36 -41.63 40.58
C LEU A 55 -5.05 -42.13 42.00
N GLY A 56 -5.09 -43.45 42.24
CA GLY A 56 -4.84 -44.05 43.55
C GLY A 56 -6.00 -43.88 44.53
N VAL A 57 -7.17 -43.46 44.06
CA VAL A 57 -8.38 -43.31 44.89
C VAL A 57 -8.93 -44.69 45.25
N PRO A 58 -9.13 -45.01 46.54
CA PRO A 58 -9.65 -46.32 46.92
C PRO A 58 -11.13 -46.47 46.55
N GLU A 59 -11.57 -47.69 46.26
CA GLU A 59 -12.95 -47.96 45.81
C GLU A 59 -14.01 -47.54 46.85
N HIS A 60 -13.66 -47.63 48.14
CA HIS A 60 -14.51 -47.21 49.26
C HIS A 60 -14.56 -45.68 49.46
N ALA A 61 -13.88 -44.89 48.63
CA ALA A 61 -13.98 -43.44 48.73
C ALA A 61 -15.37 -42.92 48.32
N ILE A 62 -16.10 -43.68 47.49
CA ILE A 62 -17.50 -43.45 47.14
C ILE A 62 -18.28 -44.67 47.61
N GLU A 63 -19.17 -44.52 48.59
CA GLU A 63 -19.89 -45.64 49.22
C GLU A 63 -21.38 -45.59 48.93
N ALA A 64 -21.99 -46.78 48.81
CA ALA A 64 -23.44 -46.90 48.71
C ALA A 64 -24.04 -46.86 50.13
N VAL A 65 -25.07 -46.04 50.31
CA VAL A 65 -25.81 -45.93 51.56
C VAL A 65 -27.17 -46.61 51.39
N ARG A 66 -27.42 -47.64 52.21
CA ARG A 66 -28.57 -48.54 52.06
C ARG A 66 -29.88 -47.75 52.01
N ASN A 67 -30.64 -47.94 50.93
CA ASN A 67 -31.94 -47.30 50.66
C ASN A 67 -31.93 -45.76 50.58
N ILE A 68 -30.76 -45.11 50.51
CA ILE A 68 -30.65 -43.65 50.45
C ILE A 68 -30.04 -43.23 49.12
N GLY A 69 -28.83 -43.69 48.82
CA GLY A 69 -28.09 -43.26 47.65
C GLY A 69 -26.59 -43.51 47.79
N TYR A 70 -25.78 -42.47 47.59
CA TYR A 70 -24.32 -42.56 47.66
C TYR A 70 -23.73 -41.40 48.45
N ARG A 71 -22.59 -41.65 49.09
CA ARG A 71 -21.78 -40.65 49.78
C ARG A 71 -20.33 -40.73 49.33
N THR A 72 -19.58 -39.66 49.52
CA THR A 72 -18.14 -39.65 49.27
C THR A 72 -17.38 -39.01 50.42
N THR A 73 -16.16 -39.46 50.64
CA THR A 73 -15.19 -38.81 51.54
C THR A 73 -14.15 -38.00 50.76
N LEU A 74 -14.28 -37.95 49.43
CA LEU A 74 -13.40 -37.18 48.56
C LEU A 74 -13.71 -35.69 48.67
N SER A 75 -12.73 -34.93 49.16
CA SER A 75 -12.72 -33.47 49.07
C SER A 75 -12.16 -33.04 47.72
N ILE A 76 -13.01 -32.52 46.84
CA ILE A 76 -12.57 -31.90 45.59
C ILE A 76 -12.26 -30.42 45.88
N GLY A 77 -10.97 -30.08 45.90
CA GLY A 77 -10.53 -28.69 45.90
C GLY A 77 -10.34 -28.18 44.48
N LEU A 78 -10.66 -26.90 44.24
CA LEU A 78 -10.12 -26.20 43.08
C LEU A 78 -8.60 -26.19 43.25
N VAL A 79 -7.87 -26.84 42.35
CA VAL A 79 -6.45 -26.55 42.21
C VAL A 79 -6.40 -25.13 41.65
N GLU A 80 -6.19 -24.16 42.54
CA GLU A 80 -5.73 -22.84 42.13
C GLU A 80 -4.46 -23.08 41.33
N THR A 81 -4.56 -22.98 40.00
CA THR A 81 -3.38 -22.80 39.16
C THR A 81 -2.55 -21.72 39.83
N PRO A 82 -1.26 -21.97 40.11
CA PRO A 82 -0.46 -21.06 40.92
C PRO A 82 -0.65 -19.68 40.34
N GLU A 83 -1.13 -18.75 41.17
CA GLU A 83 -1.25 -17.35 40.80
C GLU A 83 0.12 -16.92 40.27
N ARG A 84 0.22 -16.90 38.94
CA ARG A 84 1.22 -16.11 38.27
C ARG A 84 0.92 -14.73 38.78
N ARG A 85 1.80 -14.21 39.64
CA ARG A 85 1.87 -12.82 40.07
C ARG A 85 2.00 -12.00 38.79
N GLY A 86 0.85 -11.80 38.16
CA GLY A 86 0.64 -11.08 36.93
C GLY A 86 0.92 -9.67 37.33
N ASP A 87 2.12 -9.26 36.97
CA ASP A 87 2.69 -7.97 37.25
C ASP A 87 1.71 -6.93 36.68
N ARG A 88 0.80 -6.45 37.54
CA ARG A 88 -0.21 -5.43 37.20
C ARG A 88 0.49 -4.19 36.67
N SER A 89 1.77 -3.98 37.06
CA SER A 89 2.65 -2.97 36.49
C SER A 89 2.92 -3.20 35.00
N PHE A 90 3.05 -4.45 34.54
CA PHE A 90 3.26 -4.80 33.14
C PHE A 90 1.99 -4.71 32.31
N ILE A 91 0.82 -5.04 32.86
CA ILE A 91 -0.47 -4.84 32.19
C ILE A 91 -0.81 -3.35 32.14
N LEU A 92 -0.64 -2.62 33.24
CA LEU A 92 -0.81 -1.16 33.24
C LEU A 92 0.23 -0.47 32.35
N ALA A 93 1.47 -0.95 32.31
CA ALA A 93 2.50 -0.45 31.39
C ALA A 93 2.20 -0.83 29.94
N ALA A 94 1.66 -2.00 29.66
CA ALA A 94 1.24 -2.41 28.32
C ALA A 94 0.01 -1.62 27.85
N VAL A 95 -0.95 -1.36 28.73
CA VAL A 95 -2.11 -0.50 28.45
C VAL A 95 -1.68 0.95 28.30
N ALA A 96 -0.78 1.45 29.16
CA ALA A 96 -0.22 2.80 29.04
C ALA A 96 0.65 2.92 27.78
N ALA A 97 1.42 1.90 27.40
CA ALA A 97 2.18 1.87 26.17
C ALA A 97 1.27 1.76 24.95
N ALA A 98 0.18 0.99 25.02
CA ALA A 98 -0.82 0.92 23.95
C ALA A 98 -1.59 2.24 23.82
N LEU A 99 -1.94 2.89 24.93
CA LEU A 99 -2.56 4.22 24.94
C LEU A 99 -1.59 5.30 24.49
N ALA A 100 -0.31 5.21 24.86
CA ALA A 100 0.74 6.11 24.39
C ALA A 100 1.04 5.88 22.91
N LEU A 101 0.99 4.64 22.44
CA LEU A 101 1.12 4.29 21.02
C LEU A 101 -0.11 4.75 20.24
N MET A 102 -1.33 4.55 20.77
CA MET A 102 -2.55 5.07 20.16
C MET A 102 -2.58 6.60 20.18
N ALA A 103 -2.10 7.24 21.24
CA ALA A 103 -1.96 8.69 21.33
C ALA A 103 -0.86 9.19 20.39
N ALA A 104 0.26 8.47 20.25
CA ALA A 104 1.32 8.80 19.30
C ALA A 104 0.85 8.59 17.85
N VAL A 105 0.06 7.55 17.57
CA VAL A 105 -0.58 7.32 16.27
C VAL A 105 -1.66 8.37 16.03
N ALA A 106 -2.48 8.72 17.02
CA ALA A 106 -3.48 9.77 16.90
C ALA A 106 -2.83 11.13 16.70
N VAL A 107 -1.79 11.47 17.47
CA VAL A 107 -0.97 12.67 17.26
C VAL A 107 -0.26 12.60 15.93
N HIS A 108 0.23 11.45 15.46
CA HIS A 108 0.83 11.33 14.13
C HIS A 108 -0.21 11.51 13.01
N LEU A 109 -1.45 11.05 13.20
CA LEU A 109 -2.57 11.21 12.26
C LEU A 109 -3.18 12.63 12.30
N LEU A 110 -3.22 13.27 13.47
CA LEU A 110 -3.75 14.64 13.70
C LEU A 110 -2.68 15.72 13.47
N ALA A 111 -1.41 15.39 13.68
CA ALA A 111 -0.24 16.21 13.36
C ALA A 111 0.40 15.79 12.05
N ARG A 112 -0.27 14.93 11.23
CA ARG A 112 -0.12 15.09 9.79
C ARG A 112 -0.41 16.55 9.56
N PRO A 113 0.56 17.36 9.12
CA PRO A 113 0.24 18.72 8.77
C PRO A 113 -0.95 18.61 7.84
N THR A 114 -2.06 19.24 8.20
CA THR A 114 -3.00 19.67 7.18
C THR A 114 -2.25 20.74 6.42
N GLY A 115 -1.21 20.35 5.67
CA GLY A 115 -0.74 21.11 4.55
C GLY A 115 -1.99 21.32 3.75
N THR A 116 -2.42 22.57 3.65
CA THR A 116 -3.39 22.94 2.61
C THR A 116 -2.79 22.40 1.33
N ALA A 117 -3.33 21.30 0.80
CA ALA A 117 -2.75 20.62 -0.36
C ALA A 117 -2.47 21.69 -1.41
N VAL A 118 -1.19 22.02 -1.60
CA VAL A 118 -0.82 23.14 -2.46
C VAL A 118 -1.08 22.65 -3.86
N VAL A 119 -2.25 23.00 -4.40
CA VAL A 119 -2.60 22.69 -5.77
C VAL A 119 -1.56 23.39 -6.65
N PRO A 120 -0.66 22.65 -7.30
CA PRO A 120 0.41 23.18 -8.10
C PRO A 120 -0.20 23.88 -9.29
N THR A 121 0.53 24.90 -9.71
CA THR A 121 0.11 25.72 -10.82
C THR A 121 0.87 25.30 -12.07
N LEU A 122 0.15 25.11 -13.17
CA LEU A 122 0.71 24.82 -14.48
C LEU A 122 0.43 25.99 -15.40
N LEU A 123 1.46 26.74 -15.76
CA LEU A 123 1.34 27.82 -16.73
C LEU A 123 1.51 27.28 -18.15
N VAL A 124 0.65 27.68 -19.08
CA VAL A 124 0.84 27.38 -20.51
C VAL A 124 1.36 28.62 -21.23
N GLU A 125 2.60 28.56 -21.68
CA GLU A 125 3.31 29.62 -22.38
C GLU A 125 3.49 29.23 -23.86
N SER A 126 3.29 30.18 -24.76
CA SER A 126 3.70 30.03 -26.16
C SER A 126 4.73 31.10 -26.50
N LEU A 127 5.85 30.71 -27.10
CA LEU A 127 6.77 31.66 -27.70
C LEU A 127 6.16 32.30 -28.95
N ALA A 128 6.64 33.49 -29.30
CA ALA A 128 6.18 34.19 -30.49
C ALA A 128 6.43 33.30 -31.74
N PRO A 129 5.42 33.10 -32.59
CA PRO A 129 5.60 32.27 -33.77
C PRO A 129 6.43 33.02 -34.83
N PRO A 130 7.06 32.29 -35.77
CA PRO A 130 7.68 32.88 -36.95
C PRO A 130 6.70 33.79 -37.73
N ALA A 131 7.23 34.78 -38.45
CA ALA A 131 6.42 35.82 -39.11
C ALA A 131 5.45 35.30 -40.18
N ASP A 132 5.68 34.10 -40.71
CA ASP A 132 4.86 33.43 -41.73
C ASP A 132 3.71 32.57 -41.15
N VAL A 133 3.60 32.49 -39.83
CA VAL A 133 2.55 31.76 -39.13
C VAL A 133 1.50 32.74 -38.59
N ASP A 134 0.22 32.43 -38.81
CA ASP A 134 -0.89 33.24 -38.29
C ASP A 134 -0.86 33.32 -36.74
N PRO A 135 -0.67 34.52 -36.15
CA PRO A 135 -0.65 34.68 -34.71
C PRO A 135 -1.97 34.28 -34.03
N ALA A 136 -3.11 34.46 -34.72
CA ALA A 136 -4.41 34.13 -34.15
C ALA A 136 -4.62 32.61 -34.06
N GLY A 137 -4.27 31.87 -35.12
CA GLY A 137 -4.22 30.42 -35.12
C GLY A 137 -3.27 29.84 -34.07
N TRP A 138 -2.08 30.43 -33.92
CA TRP A 138 -1.10 30.01 -32.91
C TRP A 138 -1.60 30.21 -31.47
N GLU A 139 -2.22 31.36 -31.17
CA GLU A 139 -2.86 31.61 -29.89
C GLU A 139 -4.10 30.70 -29.67
N GLY A 140 -4.76 30.29 -30.75
CA GLY A 140 -5.79 29.25 -30.73
C GLY A 140 -5.25 27.90 -30.26
N ALA A 141 -4.08 27.50 -30.77
CA ALA A 141 -3.39 26.27 -30.39
C ALA A 141 -2.98 26.27 -28.90
N ARG A 142 -2.39 27.38 -28.41
CA ARG A 142 -2.09 27.55 -26.98
C ARG A 142 -3.33 27.39 -26.10
N ARG A 143 -4.44 28.04 -26.46
CA ARG A 143 -5.72 27.92 -25.73
C ARG A 143 -6.31 26.50 -25.79
N SER A 144 -6.07 25.76 -26.88
CA SER A 144 -6.43 24.35 -26.98
C SER A 144 -5.68 23.52 -25.94
N LEU A 145 -4.36 23.74 -25.82
CA LEU A 145 -3.56 23.05 -24.81
C LEU A 145 -3.98 23.41 -23.38
N VAL A 146 -4.31 24.68 -23.09
CA VAL A 146 -4.88 25.09 -21.78
C VAL A 146 -6.14 24.28 -21.46
N ARG A 147 -7.08 24.14 -22.42
CA ARG A 147 -8.32 23.36 -22.22
C ARG A 147 -8.06 21.87 -21.99
N ASP A 148 -7.09 21.29 -22.68
CA ASP A 148 -6.77 19.88 -22.52
C ASP A 148 -6.08 19.61 -21.19
N LEU A 149 -5.09 20.44 -20.81
CA LEU A 149 -4.42 20.33 -19.52
C LEU A 149 -5.34 20.68 -18.34
N SER A 150 -6.36 21.53 -18.51
CA SER A 150 -7.28 21.86 -17.41
C SER A 150 -8.22 20.72 -17.04
N LYS A 151 -8.28 19.64 -17.85
CA LYS A 151 -9.00 18.41 -17.52
C LYS A 151 -8.21 17.52 -16.54
N ILE A 152 -6.96 17.88 -16.24
CA ILE A 152 -6.13 17.14 -15.30
C ILE A 152 -6.57 17.48 -13.88
N ASP A 153 -7.14 16.48 -13.20
CA ASP A 153 -7.47 16.60 -11.79
C ASP A 153 -6.21 16.84 -10.94
N GLY A 154 -6.34 17.74 -9.97
CA GLY A 154 -5.26 18.07 -9.05
C GLY A 154 -4.29 19.15 -9.52
N VAL A 155 -4.36 19.65 -10.76
CA VAL A 155 -3.54 20.78 -11.23
C VAL A 155 -4.39 22.05 -11.38
N ARG A 156 -3.86 23.20 -10.97
CA ARG A 156 -4.43 24.49 -11.33
C ARG A 156 -3.74 25.05 -12.58
N VAL A 157 -4.38 24.89 -13.73
CA VAL A 157 -3.86 25.45 -14.98
C VAL A 157 -4.09 26.96 -15.02
N LEU A 158 -3.02 27.71 -15.30
CA LEU A 158 -3.02 29.16 -15.43
C LEU A 158 -2.89 29.54 -16.89
N ASP A 159 -3.79 30.41 -17.36
CA ASP A 159 -3.71 30.99 -18.70
C ASP A 159 -2.63 32.10 -18.79
N ARG A 160 -2.32 32.73 -17.65
CA ARG A 160 -1.38 33.85 -17.56
C ARG A 160 -0.52 33.73 -16.30
N PRO A 161 0.71 34.26 -16.32
CA PRO A 161 1.56 34.28 -15.13
C PRO A 161 0.90 35.08 -14.01
N THR A 162 1.05 34.60 -12.77
CA THR A 162 0.61 35.32 -11.58
C THR A 162 1.76 36.19 -11.07
N PRO A 163 1.61 37.52 -10.99
CA PRO A 163 2.67 38.39 -10.51
C PRO A 163 3.19 37.98 -9.12
N GLY A 164 4.51 37.87 -8.98
CA GLY A 164 5.17 37.51 -7.72
C GLY A 164 4.99 36.05 -7.27
N LYS A 165 4.38 35.18 -8.10
CA LYS A 165 4.24 33.75 -7.80
C LYS A 165 4.64 32.92 -9.03
N PRO A 166 5.85 32.35 -9.06
CA PRO A 166 6.26 31.48 -10.15
C PRO A 166 5.37 30.23 -10.18
N PRO A 167 5.03 29.71 -11.37
CA PRO A 167 4.26 28.50 -11.47
C PRO A 167 5.06 27.30 -10.97
N SER A 168 4.36 26.25 -10.51
CA SER A 168 5.02 25.00 -10.13
C SER A 168 5.56 24.26 -11.36
N LEU A 169 4.83 24.33 -12.48
CA LEU A 169 5.14 23.69 -13.75
C LEU A 169 4.89 24.67 -14.90
N LEU A 170 5.63 24.51 -15.99
CA LEU A 170 5.49 25.31 -17.20
C LEU A 170 5.33 24.37 -18.41
N ALA A 171 4.23 24.50 -19.16
CA ALA A 171 4.09 23.90 -20.47
C ALA A 171 4.40 24.97 -21.52
N ARG A 172 5.49 24.79 -22.28
CA ARG A 172 5.95 25.72 -23.30
C ARG A 172 5.69 25.16 -24.69
N LEU A 173 5.15 26.01 -25.58
CA LEU A 173 5.08 25.75 -27.02
C LEU A 173 6.02 26.68 -27.77
N ALA A 174 6.74 26.14 -28.75
CA ALA A 174 7.57 26.90 -29.67
C ALA A 174 7.49 26.33 -31.08
N LEU A 175 7.77 27.17 -32.08
CA LEU A 175 7.92 26.75 -33.46
C LEU A 175 9.37 27.02 -33.90
N ASP A 176 10.06 25.95 -34.24
CA ASP A 176 11.45 26.00 -34.72
C ASP A 176 11.48 25.68 -36.21
N ARG A 177 12.39 26.31 -36.96
CA ARG A 177 12.65 25.98 -38.37
C ARG A 177 13.77 24.95 -38.45
N ASP A 178 13.53 23.88 -39.19
CA ASP A 178 14.48 22.81 -39.47
C ASP A 178 14.53 22.57 -40.99
N ASP A 179 15.63 22.96 -41.64
CA ASP A 179 15.99 22.84 -43.07
C ASP A 179 14.98 23.31 -44.16
N ASN A 180 13.72 23.59 -43.80
CA ASN A 180 12.64 24.34 -44.49
C ASN A 180 11.25 24.00 -43.91
N ASP A 181 11.12 22.99 -43.06
CA ASP A 181 9.88 22.63 -42.38
C ASP A 181 9.79 23.33 -41.01
N LEU A 182 8.57 23.69 -40.62
CA LEU A 182 8.29 24.12 -39.25
C LEU A 182 8.10 22.90 -38.36
N ARG A 183 8.70 22.93 -37.18
CA ARG A 183 8.51 21.93 -36.14
C ARG A 183 7.87 22.55 -34.91
N LEU A 184 6.85 21.88 -34.40
CA LEU A 184 6.25 22.20 -33.11
C LEU A 184 7.08 21.53 -32.02
N SER A 185 7.72 22.35 -31.18
CA SER A 185 8.36 21.93 -29.94
C SER A 185 7.38 22.16 -28.79
N THR A 186 7.15 21.12 -28.00
CA THR A 186 6.33 21.17 -26.78
C THR A 186 7.14 20.66 -25.61
N GLU A 187 7.27 21.47 -24.57
CA GLU A 187 8.07 21.17 -23.38
C GLU A 187 7.20 21.28 -22.13
N LEU A 188 7.35 20.35 -21.19
CA LEU A 188 6.92 20.48 -19.81
C LEU A 188 8.19 20.68 -18.97
N LEU A 189 8.24 21.77 -18.21
CA LEU A 189 9.37 22.15 -17.39
C LEU A 189 8.96 22.26 -15.91
N ASP A 190 9.90 21.99 -15.02
CA ASP A 190 9.79 22.40 -13.62
C ASP A 190 9.91 23.92 -13.56
N GLY A 191 8.91 24.59 -12.99
CA GLY A 191 8.82 26.05 -13.02
C GLY A 191 10.02 26.76 -12.39
N PRO A 192 10.44 26.44 -11.15
CA PRO A 192 11.55 27.11 -10.50
C PRO A 192 12.93 26.77 -11.09
N SER A 193 13.20 25.50 -11.41
CA SER A 193 14.52 25.11 -11.93
C SER A 193 14.66 25.26 -13.44
N SER A 194 13.55 25.45 -14.16
CA SER A 194 13.49 25.41 -15.64
C SER A 194 14.03 24.10 -16.22
N ALA A 195 14.11 23.03 -15.42
CA ALA A 195 14.53 21.73 -15.91
C ALA A 195 13.45 21.14 -16.82
N VAL A 196 13.86 20.68 -18.00
CA VAL A 196 12.95 20.00 -18.94
C VAL A 196 12.57 18.64 -18.36
N LEU A 197 11.31 18.51 -17.98
CA LEU A 197 10.74 17.27 -17.46
C LEU A 197 10.29 16.40 -18.63
N PHE A 198 9.66 16.98 -19.64
CA PHE A 198 9.22 16.24 -20.81
C PHE A 198 9.29 17.15 -22.03
N ALA A 199 9.67 16.61 -23.18
CA ALA A 199 9.70 17.37 -24.42
C ALA A 199 9.40 16.45 -25.60
N GLU A 200 8.67 16.98 -26.56
CA GLU A 200 8.33 16.33 -27.81
C GLU A 200 8.47 17.32 -28.97
N SER A 201 8.80 16.79 -30.14
CA SER A 201 8.87 17.57 -31.37
C SER A 201 8.01 16.90 -32.43
N TYR A 202 7.15 17.69 -33.05
CA TYR A 202 6.24 17.27 -34.09
C TYR A 202 6.52 18.05 -35.37
N ARG A 203 6.22 17.46 -36.52
CA ARG A 203 6.05 18.27 -37.73
C ARG A 203 4.88 19.22 -37.51
N TYR A 204 5.07 20.49 -37.79
CA TYR A 204 3.99 21.47 -37.67
C TYR A 204 3.10 21.43 -38.90
N ASP A 205 1.81 21.23 -38.67
CA ASP A 205 0.75 21.38 -39.66
C ASP A 205 -0.45 22.05 -38.96
N PRO A 206 -0.85 23.27 -39.39
CA PRO A 206 -1.97 23.98 -38.79
C PRO A 206 -3.28 23.16 -38.73
N ALA A 207 -3.51 22.28 -39.72
CA ALA A 207 -4.74 21.48 -39.79
C ALA A 207 -4.76 20.31 -38.79
N SER A 208 -3.60 19.89 -38.27
CA SER A 208 -3.46 18.75 -37.37
C SER A 208 -2.78 19.05 -36.04
N VAL A 209 -2.48 20.33 -35.76
CA VAL A 209 -1.81 20.78 -34.53
C VAL A 209 -2.52 20.32 -33.25
N ASP A 210 -3.85 20.32 -33.23
CA ASP A 210 -4.64 19.85 -32.09
C ASP A 210 -4.35 18.38 -31.75
N ARG A 211 -4.13 17.52 -32.75
CA ARG A 211 -3.78 16.11 -32.50
C ARG A 211 -2.43 15.98 -31.80
N SER A 212 -1.44 16.76 -32.23
CA SER A 212 -0.12 16.80 -31.60
C SER A 212 -0.21 17.33 -30.17
N LEU A 213 -1.02 18.36 -29.93
CA LEU A 213 -1.21 18.92 -28.60
C LEU A 213 -1.98 18.00 -27.65
N THR A 214 -3.01 17.31 -28.12
CA THR A 214 -3.72 16.30 -27.31
C THR A 214 -2.81 15.12 -26.97
N HIS A 215 -1.94 14.71 -27.91
CA HIS A 215 -0.92 13.69 -27.64
C HIS A 215 0.06 14.17 -26.56
N PHE A 216 0.60 15.37 -26.70
CA PHE A 216 1.46 15.99 -25.68
C PHE A 216 0.76 16.10 -24.32
N ALA A 217 -0.48 16.60 -24.27
CA ALA A 217 -1.24 16.75 -23.02
C ALA A 217 -1.46 15.40 -22.32
N SER A 218 -1.73 14.34 -23.08
CA SER A 218 -1.89 12.98 -22.56
C SER A 218 -0.60 12.44 -21.94
N ASN A 219 0.55 12.73 -22.56
CA ASN A 219 1.86 12.32 -22.04
C ASN A 219 2.33 13.21 -20.88
N ALA A 220 2.06 14.51 -20.94
CA ALA A 220 2.30 15.45 -19.85
C ALA A 220 1.50 15.05 -18.61
N TYR A 221 0.24 14.61 -18.76
CA TYR A 221 -0.54 14.07 -17.64
C TYR A 221 0.17 12.93 -16.92
N ALA A 222 0.78 11.99 -17.66
CA ALA A 222 1.55 10.91 -17.06
C ALA A 222 2.70 11.42 -16.19
N VAL A 223 3.45 12.40 -16.71
CA VAL A 223 4.58 13.01 -16.01
C VAL A 223 4.11 13.82 -14.81
N ILE A 224 3.03 14.58 -14.94
CA ILE A 224 2.44 15.39 -13.87
C ILE A 224 1.85 14.51 -12.76
N SER A 225 1.14 13.44 -13.12
CA SER A 225 0.63 12.43 -12.20
C SER A 225 1.76 11.61 -11.56
N ALA A 226 2.86 11.38 -12.27
CA ALA A 226 4.06 10.75 -11.72
C ALA A 226 4.80 11.66 -10.73
N LEU A 227 4.80 12.97 -10.95
CA LEU A 227 5.31 14.01 -10.05
C LEU A 227 4.43 14.19 -8.79
N SER A 228 3.69 13.16 -8.40
CA SER A 228 2.27 13.19 -8.12
C SER A 228 1.70 14.32 -7.30
N LEU A 229 0.48 14.65 -7.72
CA LEU A 229 -0.47 15.51 -7.05
C LEU A 229 -1.43 14.83 -6.09
N GLN A 230 -1.56 13.52 -6.25
CA GLN A 230 -2.41 12.68 -5.41
C GLN A 230 -1.74 12.32 -4.08
N LEU A 231 -0.43 12.56 -3.98
CA LEU A 231 0.37 12.33 -2.77
C LEU A 231 0.31 13.49 -1.76
N GLY A 232 -0.34 14.61 -2.09
CA GLY A 232 -0.44 15.78 -1.21
C GLY A 232 0.95 16.28 -0.81
N ASP A 233 1.23 16.26 0.50
CA ASP A 233 2.49 16.72 1.09
C ASP A 233 3.71 15.84 0.73
N GLU A 234 3.47 14.62 0.24
CA GLU A 234 4.50 13.69 -0.26
C GLU A 234 4.75 13.82 -1.77
N GLY A 235 3.98 14.69 -2.45
CA GLY A 235 4.14 15.00 -3.86
C GLY A 235 5.39 15.83 -4.16
N MET A 236 5.86 15.84 -5.40
CA MET A 236 7.05 16.64 -5.76
C MET A 236 6.84 18.16 -5.72
N PRO A 237 5.70 18.74 -6.13
CA PRO A 237 5.52 20.19 -6.20
C PRO A 237 5.64 20.93 -4.87
N VAL A 238 5.37 20.25 -3.75
CA VAL A 238 5.45 20.79 -2.39
C VAL A 238 6.84 20.64 -1.76
N GLN A 239 7.74 19.87 -2.39
CA GLN A 239 9.09 19.67 -1.88
C GLN A 239 9.95 20.93 -2.04
N PRO A 240 10.99 21.10 -1.20
CA PRO A 240 11.94 22.20 -1.33
C PRO A 240 12.58 22.25 -2.74
N ASP A 241 12.92 23.45 -3.20
CA ASP A 241 13.48 23.69 -4.55
C ASP A 241 14.70 22.82 -4.85
N ALA A 242 15.57 22.61 -3.86
CA ALA A 242 16.72 21.72 -4.00
C ALA A 242 16.32 20.26 -4.32
N VAL A 243 15.28 19.75 -3.66
CA VAL A 243 14.74 18.40 -3.88
C VAL A 243 14.11 18.30 -5.26
N ARG A 244 13.33 19.31 -5.65
CA ARG A 244 12.71 19.39 -6.98
C ARG A 244 13.75 19.47 -8.09
N GLY A 245 14.79 20.28 -7.91
CA GLY A 245 15.89 20.42 -8.86
C GLY A 245 16.71 19.13 -9.02
N ASP A 246 17.04 18.44 -7.93
CA ASP A 246 17.74 17.16 -7.98
C ASP A 246 16.89 16.07 -8.65
N TYR A 247 15.60 16.00 -8.32
CA TYR A 247 14.66 15.09 -9.00
C TYR A 247 14.58 15.39 -10.49
N ALA A 248 14.38 16.65 -10.89
CA ALA A 248 14.23 17.03 -12.29
C ALA A 248 15.51 16.75 -13.09
N ARG A 249 16.68 16.96 -12.49
CA ARG A 249 17.98 16.59 -13.07
C ARG A 249 18.08 15.08 -13.29
N ALA A 250 17.72 14.27 -12.28
CA ALA A 250 17.72 12.82 -12.40
C ALA A 250 16.72 12.32 -13.45
N PHE A 251 15.53 12.93 -13.53
CA PHE A 251 14.53 12.62 -14.53
C PHE A 251 15.04 12.92 -15.94
N GLY A 252 15.65 14.09 -16.15
CA GLY A 252 16.25 14.47 -17.43
C GLY A 252 17.38 13.53 -17.87
N LEU A 253 18.19 13.05 -16.92
CA LEU A 253 19.20 12.01 -17.18
C LEU A 253 18.58 10.66 -17.53
N TRP A 254 17.57 10.21 -16.78
CA TRP A 254 16.85 8.97 -17.07
C TRP A 254 16.27 8.96 -18.50
N ARG A 255 15.69 10.10 -18.94
CA ARG A 255 15.13 10.26 -20.28
C ARG A 255 16.14 10.10 -21.43
N ARG A 256 17.43 10.37 -21.20
CA ARG A 256 18.46 10.14 -22.21
C ARG A 256 18.66 8.65 -22.49
N GLY A 257 18.41 7.80 -21.48
CA GLY A 257 18.39 6.34 -21.60
C GLY A 257 19.76 5.68 -21.81
N ASP A 258 20.83 6.46 -22.07
CA ASP A 258 22.18 5.93 -22.14
C ASP A 258 22.68 5.49 -20.76
N ARG A 259 23.61 4.52 -20.76
CA ARG A 259 24.11 3.91 -19.52
C ARG A 259 24.69 4.94 -18.54
N GLN A 260 25.44 5.91 -19.04
CA GLN A 260 26.11 6.89 -18.20
C GLN A 260 25.09 7.81 -17.53
N ALA A 261 24.09 8.26 -18.28
CA ALA A 261 23.00 9.08 -17.75
C ALA A 261 22.15 8.30 -16.74
N LEU A 262 21.83 7.03 -16.99
CA LEU A 262 21.10 6.19 -16.04
C LEU A 262 21.88 5.96 -14.73
N VAL A 263 23.20 5.73 -14.80
CA VAL A 263 24.04 5.61 -13.60
C VAL A 263 24.07 6.92 -12.81
N ALA A 264 24.21 8.07 -13.49
CA ALA A 264 24.18 9.37 -12.85
C ALA A 264 22.82 9.69 -12.22
N ALA A 265 21.72 9.36 -12.90
CA ALA A 265 20.37 9.49 -12.37
C ALA A 265 20.20 8.66 -11.09
N ARG A 266 20.65 7.41 -11.10
CA ARG A 266 20.59 6.51 -9.93
C ARG A 266 21.31 7.12 -8.74
N SER A 267 22.54 7.60 -8.92
CA SER A 267 23.33 8.19 -7.84
C SER A 267 22.70 9.44 -7.24
N ILE A 268 22.06 10.29 -8.06
CA ILE A 268 21.33 11.47 -7.55
C ILE A 268 20.15 11.04 -6.68
N LEU A 269 19.36 10.07 -7.15
CA LEU A 269 18.16 9.60 -6.46
C LEU A 269 18.47 8.85 -5.16
N GLU A 270 19.49 8.00 -5.15
CA GLU A 270 19.95 7.28 -3.95
C GLU A 270 20.43 8.25 -2.87
N ARG A 271 21.23 9.25 -3.25
CA ARG A 271 21.67 10.31 -2.34
C ARG A 271 20.49 11.10 -1.79
N LEU A 272 19.55 11.48 -2.66
CA LEU A 272 18.36 12.24 -2.26
C LEU A 272 17.53 11.48 -1.22
N LEU A 273 17.31 10.17 -1.42
CA LEU A 273 16.59 9.32 -0.48
C LEU A 273 17.37 9.10 0.83
N ALA A 274 18.70 9.01 0.77
CA ALA A 274 19.54 8.90 1.97
C ALA A 274 19.48 10.17 2.84
N GLU A 275 19.42 11.35 2.23
CA GLU A 275 19.38 12.64 2.94
C GLU A 275 17.98 13.01 3.45
N ARG A 276 16.93 12.70 2.68
CA ARG A 276 15.56 13.18 2.93
C ARG A 276 14.61 12.12 3.47
N GLY A 277 14.98 10.84 3.38
CA GLY A 277 14.11 9.73 3.74
C GLY A 277 13.13 9.36 2.62
N ALA A 278 12.02 8.73 2.99
CA ALA A 278 11.06 8.18 2.04
C ALA A 278 10.33 9.26 1.25
N LEU A 279 10.56 9.28 -0.06
CA LEU A 279 9.86 10.13 -1.03
C LEU A 279 9.30 9.21 -2.14
N PRO A 280 7.99 8.89 -2.15
CA PRO A 280 7.42 7.87 -3.03
C PRO A 280 7.69 8.10 -4.53
N VAL A 281 7.63 9.36 -4.97
CA VAL A 281 7.92 9.73 -6.37
C VAL A 281 9.38 9.49 -6.74
N VAL A 282 10.30 9.85 -5.84
CA VAL A 282 11.75 9.64 -6.03
C VAL A 282 12.06 8.14 -6.05
N GLN A 283 11.45 7.37 -5.15
CA GLN A 283 11.56 5.91 -5.12
C GLN A 283 11.02 5.28 -6.41
N SER A 284 9.87 5.73 -6.90
CA SER A 284 9.29 5.25 -8.17
C SER A 284 10.22 5.51 -9.37
N LEU A 285 10.80 6.71 -9.46
CA LEU A 285 11.79 7.00 -10.50
C LEU A 285 13.06 6.14 -10.34
N LEU A 286 13.55 5.96 -9.11
CA LEU A 286 14.72 5.10 -8.85
C LEU A 286 14.47 3.65 -9.28
N VAL A 287 13.28 3.11 -9.00
CA VAL A 287 12.86 1.78 -9.47
C VAL A 287 12.96 1.69 -10.99
N ARG A 288 12.44 2.68 -11.73
CA ARG A 288 12.50 2.69 -13.21
C ARG A 288 13.93 2.78 -13.71
N VAL A 289 14.76 3.64 -13.12
CA VAL A 289 16.19 3.75 -13.47
C VAL A 289 16.90 2.40 -13.28
N LYS A 290 16.66 1.72 -12.15
CA LYS A 290 17.22 0.39 -11.86
C LYS A 290 16.74 -0.65 -12.89
N ALA A 291 15.45 -0.68 -13.20
CA ALA A 291 14.89 -1.58 -14.20
C ALA A 291 15.48 -1.35 -15.60
N ASP A 292 15.66 -0.08 -15.99
CA ASP A 292 16.14 0.31 -17.32
C ASP A 292 17.63 0.02 -17.51
N LEU A 293 18.41 0.11 -16.43
CA LEU A 293 19.80 -0.38 -16.43
C LEU A 293 19.88 -1.88 -16.70
N VAL A 294 18.89 -2.68 -16.29
CA VAL A 294 18.86 -4.13 -16.57
C VAL A 294 18.29 -4.43 -17.96
N LEU A 295 17.22 -3.75 -18.37
CA LEU A 295 16.56 -4.00 -19.65
C LEU A 295 17.38 -3.53 -20.86
N GLY A 296 18.04 -2.37 -20.75
CA GLY A 296 18.75 -1.74 -21.86
C GLY A 296 20.27 -1.93 -21.83
N HIS A 297 20.83 -2.36 -20.69
CA HIS A 297 22.28 -2.37 -20.46
C HIS A 297 22.71 -3.59 -19.63
N VAL A 298 23.98 -3.62 -19.20
CA VAL A 298 24.57 -4.71 -18.39
C VAL A 298 24.19 -4.56 -16.91
N GLY A 299 22.90 -4.44 -16.60
CA GLY A 299 22.41 -4.52 -15.23
C GLY A 299 22.30 -5.98 -14.78
N ASP A 300 22.50 -6.24 -13.49
CA ASP A 300 22.46 -7.62 -12.97
C ASP A 300 21.08 -7.98 -12.38
N ALA A 301 20.87 -9.29 -12.18
CA ALA A 301 19.63 -9.80 -11.60
C ALA A 301 19.42 -9.40 -10.13
N ALA A 302 20.44 -8.86 -9.43
CA ALA A 302 20.29 -8.34 -8.08
C ALA A 302 19.60 -6.98 -8.11
N LEU A 303 20.02 -6.10 -9.01
CA LEU A 303 19.43 -4.77 -9.20
C LEU A 303 17.95 -4.85 -9.58
N ALA A 304 17.59 -5.77 -10.47
CA ALA A 304 16.18 -5.98 -10.84
C ALA A 304 15.34 -6.53 -9.67
N ARG A 305 15.92 -7.40 -8.81
CA ARG A 305 15.23 -7.92 -7.61
C ARG A 305 14.99 -6.82 -6.58
N GLU A 306 15.97 -5.96 -6.37
CA GLU A 306 15.88 -4.80 -5.50
C GLU A 306 14.79 -3.83 -6.00
N ALA A 307 14.82 -3.48 -7.28
CA ALA A 307 13.80 -2.63 -7.91
C ALA A 307 12.39 -3.19 -7.72
N ARG A 308 12.20 -4.51 -7.91
CA ARG A 308 10.90 -5.17 -7.66
C ARG A 308 10.46 -5.03 -6.20
N GLN A 309 11.35 -5.29 -5.23
CA GLN A 309 11.00 -5.20 -3.80
C GLN A 309 10.67 -3.77 -3.35
N GLU A 310 11.32 -2.77 -3.93
CA GLU A 310 10.99 -1.36 -3.71
C GLU A 310 9.63 -1.02 -4.32
N ALA A 311 9.38 -1.44 -5.56
CA ALA A 311 8.12 -1.21 -6.26
C ALA A 311 6.92 -1.88 -5.57
N GLU A 312 7.07 -3.11 -5.09
CA GLU A 312 6.03 -3.82 -4.32
C GLU A 312 5.66 -3.06 -3.04
N ARG A 313 6.64 -2.45 -2.36
CA ARG A 313 6.38 -1.60 -1.19
C ARG A 313 5.63 -0.32 -1.56
N LEU A 314 5.98 0.31 -2.68
CA LEU A 314 5.27 1.49 -3.18
C LEU A 314 3.81 1.18 -3.51
N VAL A 315 3.56 0.10 -4.25
CA VAL A 315 2.21 -0.34 -4.61
C VAL A 315 1.41 -0.74 -3.37
N ALA A 316 2.03 -1.42 -2.40
CA ALA A 316 1.36 -1.77 -1.14
C ALA A 316 0.96 -0.54 -0.31
N ALA A 317 1.78 0.52 -0.34
CA ALA A 317 1.50 1.77 0.37
C ALA A 317 0.48 2.65 -0.38
N HIS A 318 0.48 2.63 -1.72
CA HIS A 318 -0.39 3.46 -2.56
C HIS A 318 -0.96 2.65 -3.75
N PRO A 319 -1.95 1.77 -3.49
CA PRO A 319 -2.47 0.82 -4.47
C PRO A 319 -3.37 1.44 -5.55
N ASP A 320 -3.66 2.73 -5.46
CA ASP A 320 -4.49 3.50 -6.40
C ASP A 320 -3.65 4.31 -7.39
N ILE A 321 -2.34 4.40 -7.18
CA ILE A 321 -1.44 5.20 -8.01
C ILE A 321 -0.89 4.34 -9.16
N GLY A 322 -1.48 4.50 -10.36
CA GLY A 322 -1.09 3.74 -11.55
C GLY A 322 0.40 3.87 -11.94
N GLU A 323 1.05 4.99 -11.62
CA GLU A 323 2.49 5.17 -11.85
C GLU A 323 3.34 4.14 -11.08
N PHE A 324 2.92 3.74 -9.87
CA PHE A 324 3.67 2.76 -9.07
C PHE A 324 3.46 1.34 -9.59
N HIS A 325 2.26 1.03 -10.06
CA HIS A 325 1.99 -0.19 -10.83
C HIS A 325 2.84 -0.25 -12.11
N TYR A 326 2.97 0.86 -12.83
CA TYR A 326 3.86 0.95 -13.99
C TYR A 326 5.33 0.69 -13.62
N SER A 327 5.83 1.31 -12.55
CA SER A 327 7.19 1.07 -12.06
C SER A 327 7.42 -0.38 -11.63
N LEU A 328 6.44 -1.02 -10.98
CA LEU A 328 6.49 -2.45 -10.64
C LEU A 328 6.53 -3.32 -11.90
N ALA A 329 5.68 -3.03 -12.90
CA ALA A 329 5.70 -3.73 -14.17
C ALA A 329 7.08 -3.67 -14.86
N ARG A 330 7.73 -2.50 -14.87
CA ARG A 330 9.09 -2.34 -15.42
C ARG A 330 10.10 -3.22 -14.70
N ALA A 331 10.06 -3.26 -13.36
CA ALA A 331 10.93 -4.13 -12.58
C ALA A 331 10.67 -5.62 -12.82
N LEU A 332 9.40 -6.01 -13.02
CA LEU A 332 9.02 -7.38 -13.38
C LEU A 332 9.52 -7.77 -14.78
N LEU A 333 9.44 -6.87 -15.76
CA LEU A 333 10.02 -7.07 -17.09
C LEU A 333 11.54 -7.27 -17.02
N ALA A 334 12.24 -6.48 -16.20
CA ALA A 334 13.68 -6.63 -15.97
C ALA A 334 14.06 -8.01 -15.38
N LEU A 335 13.13 -8.68 -14.70
CA LEU A 335 13.28 -10.04 -14.18
C LEU A 335 12.78 -11.12 -15.17
N GLY A 336 12.34 -10.74 -16.36
CA GLY A 336 11.74 -11.66 -17.34
C GLY A 336 10.33 -12.15 -16.94
N ARG A 337 9.70 -11.57 -15.92
CA ARG A 337 8.36 -11.95 -15.43
C ARG A 337 7.25 -11.25 -16.21
N ARG A 338 7.14 -11.60 -17.48
CA ARG A 338 6.29 -10.89 -18.46
C ARG A 338 4.80 -10.91 -18.11
N GLU A 339 4.26 -12.05 -17.68
CA GLU A 339 2.83 -12.18 -17.34
C GLU A 339 2.45 -11.28 -16.15
N ALA A 340 3.22 -11.37 -15.07
CA ALA A 340 3.01 -10.51 -13.91
C ALA A 340 3.15 -9.02 -14.26
N ALA A 341 4.08 -8.67 -15.15
CA ALA A 341 4.21 -7.29 -15.63
C ALA A 341 2.98 -6.82 -16.41
N LEU A 342 2.37 -7.70 -17.23
CA LEU A 342 1.14 -7.37 -17.97
C LEU A 342 -0.03 -7.08 -17.04
N ASP A 343 -0.19 -7.84 -15.96
CA ASP A 343 -1.25 -7.62 -14.98
C ASP A 343 -1.12 -6.23 -14.32
N GLU A 344 0.10 -5.86 -13.91
CA GLU A 344 0.39 -4.53 -13.36
C GLU A 344 0.18 -3.42 -14.38
N LEU A 345 0.57 -3.63 -15.65
CA LEU A 345 0.33 -2.65 -16.72
C LEU A 345 -1.16 -2.41 -16.97
N ARG A 346 -2.00 -3.45 -16.88
CA ARG A 346 -3.47 -3.31 -17.02
C ARG A 346 -4.07 -2.48 -15.89
N ILE A 347 -3.51 -2.57 -14.68
CA ILE A 347 -3.92 -1.71 -13.56
C ILE A 347 -3.48 -0.27 -13.85
N ALA A 348 -2.20 -0.06 -14.20
CA ALA A 348 -1.66 1.26 -14.52
C ALA A 348 -2.43 1.94 -15.67
N GLN A 349 -2.82 1.18 -16.70
CA GLN A 349 -3.57 1.67 -17.87
C GLN A 349 -4.88 2.38 -17.50
N ARG A 350 -5.51 2.02 -16.37
CA ARG A 350 -6.76 2.65 -15.90
C ARG A 350 -6.59 4.15 -15.67
N THR A 351 -5.41 4.57 -15.24
CA THR A 351 -5.05 5.97 -15.01
C THR A 351 -3.95 6.45 -15.96
N MET A 352 -3.47 5.61 -16.87
CA MET A 352 -2.39 5.92 -17.82
C MET A 352 -2.76 5.39 -19.23
N PRO A 353 -3.71 6.02 -19.93
CA PRO A 353 -4.30 5.45 -21.15
C PRO A 353 -3.31 5.24 -22.29
N PHE A 354 -2.19 5.97 -22.31
CA PHE A 354 -1.13 5.83 -23.32
C PHE A 354 -0.42 4.46 -23.27
N LEU A 355 -0.45 3.76 -22.13
CA LEU A 355 0.11 2.42 -21.99
C LEU A 355 -0.62 1.36 -22.83
N SER A 356 -1.80 1.67 -23.38
CA SER A 356 -2.59 0.74 -24.20
C SER A 356 -1.79 0.11 -25.35
N ARG A 357 -0.92 0.89 -25.99
CA ARG A 357 -0.08 0.41 -27.10
C ARG A 357 1.02 -0.55 -26.61
N ASP A 358 1.63 -0.23 -25.48
CA ASP A 358 2.70 -1.03 -24.88
C ASP A 358 2.16 -2.37 -24.38
N VAL A 359 1.00 -2.35 -23.71
CA VAL A 359 0.27 -3.56 -23.30
C VAL A 359 0.02 -4.46 -24.51
N ALA A 360 -0.59 -3.91 -25.57
CA ALA A 360 -0.90 -4.67 -26.78
C ALA A 360 0.35 -5.18 -27.52
N ALA A 361 1.49 -4.47 -27.44
CA ALA A 361 2.75 -4.92 -28.02
C ALA A 361 3.35 -6.09 -27.21
N ILE A 362 3.30 -6.00 -25.88
CA ILE A 362 3.80 -7.04 -24.99
C ILE A 362 2.92 -8.30 -25.08
N GLU A 363 1.61 -8.16 -25.22
CA GLU A 363 0.69 -9.29 -25.44
C GLU A 363 0.96 -10.00 -26.76
N ARG A 364 1.16 -9.26 -27.86
CA ARG A 364 1.43 -9.85 -29.19
C ARG A 364 2.76 -10.59 -29.30
N ALA A 365 3.72 -10.25 -28.45
CA ALA A 365 5.02 -10.90 -28.41
C ALA A 365 5.13 -11.95 -27.27
N ALA A 366 4.03 -12.29 -26.62
CA ALA A 366 3.93 -13.50 -25.79
C ALA A 366 3.78 -14.73 -26.73
N PRO A 367 4.53 -15.82 -26.50
CA PRO A 367 4.51 -17.00 -27.35
C PRO A 367 3.19 -17.79 -27.28
#